data_AF-A0A1A8JC40-F1
#
_entry.id   AF-A0A1A8JC40-F1
#
_cell.length_a   1.000
_cell.length_b   1.000
_cell.length_c   1.000
_cell.angle_alpha   90.00
_cell.angle_beta   90.00
_cell.angle_gamma   90.00
#
_symmetry.space_group_name_H-M   'P 1'
#
loop_
_entity.id
_entity.type
_entity.pdbx_description
1 polymer ?
#
loop_
_entity_poly.entity_id
_entity_poly.type
_entity_poly.pdbx_seq_one_letter_code
_entity_poly.pdbx_strand_id
1 'polypeptide(L)'
;GRTGTTGFDPPPAYHDVVDTERSNDENGNCSGGSMEFPTTNLYELESRVFTDHWSIPYKREESLGKCLIASTCLARHGLADADENCKRFVDRCMPEAFKKLLTSSAVHKWGTEIHEGIYNMLMLLVELVAERVKQDPVPVNLMGVLT
;
A
#
# COMPACT_ATOMS: atom_id res chain seq x y z
N GLY A 1 44.83 -60.67 4.45
CA GLY A 1 43.64 -60.00 5.03
C GLY A 1 42.95 -59.23 3.93
N ARG A 2 41.67 -59.51 3.69
CA ARG A 2 40.80 -58.74 2.78
C ARG A 2 39.76 -58.04 3.65
N THR A 3 39.73 -56.71 3.62
CA THR A 3 38.59 -55.91 4.09
C THR A 3 38.43 -54.73 3.13
N GLY A 4 37.66 -54.93 2.08
CA GLY A 4 37.09 -53.85 1.28
C GLY A 4 35.79 -53.45 1.94
N THR A 5 35.78 -52.31 2.62
CA THR A 5 34.57 -51.71 3.18
C THR A 5 33.84 -50.98 2.06
N THR A 6 32.66 -51.49 1.74
CA THR A 6 31.65 -50.93 0.86
C THR A 6 31.35 -49.47 1.22
N GLY A 7 31.63 -48.55 0.30
CA GLY A 7 31.16 -47.17 0.37
C GLY A 7 29.65 -47.13 0.13
N PHE A 8 28.90 -46.93 1.20
CA PHE A 8 27.50 -46.50 1.15
C PHE A 8 27.50 -45.08 1.70
N ASP A 9 27.38 -44.09 0.82
CA ASP A 9 27.11 -42.72 1.27
C ASP A 9 25.69 -42.67 1.84
N PRO A 10 25.50 -42.12 3.04
CA PRO A 10 24.16 -41.92 3.58
C PRO A 10 23.39 -40.94 2.67
N PRO A 11 22.08 -41.14 2.49
CA PRO A 11 21.26 -40.14 1.79
C PRO A 11 21.35 -38.80 2.53
N PRO A 12 21.27 -37.67 1.80
CA PRO A 12 21.35 -36.33 2.39
C PRO A 12 20.36 -36.20 3.56
N ALA A 13 20.78 -35.47 4.60
CA ALA A 13 19.96 -35.24 5.77
C ALA A 13 18.64 -34.57 5.36
N TYR A 14 17.54 -34.96 6.00
CA TYR A 14 16.18 -34.46 5.68
C TYR A 14 16.04 -32.93 5.78
N HIS A 15 17.00 -32.25 6.41
CA HIS A 15 17.07 -30.80 6.47
C HIS A 15 17.47 -30.14 5.14
N ASP A 16 18.18 -30.85 4.25
CA ASP A 16 18.65 -30.30 2.96
C ASP A 16 17.61 -30.43 1.83
N VAL A 17 16.44 -31.01 2.10
CA VAL A 17 15.34 -31.17 1.13
C VAL A 17 14.10 -30.32 1.44
N VAL A 18 14.18 -29.43 2.44
CA VAL A 18 13.07 -28.53 2.83
C VAL A 18 13.39 -27.05 2.66
N ASP A 19 14.34 -26.70 1.78
CA ASP A 19 14.58 -25.33 1.32
C ASP A 19 13.96 -25.04 -0.06
N THR A 20 12.81 -25.65 -0.34
CA THR A 20 11.94 -25.25 -1.45
C THR A 20 10.48 -25.45 -1.02
N GLU A 21 9.74 -24.33 -0.97
CA GLU A 21 8.29 -24.20 -0.79
C GLU A 21 7.70 -24.19 0.63
N ARG A 22 7.79 -23.03 1.31
CA ARG A 22 6.61 -22.21 1.70
C ARG A 22 7.03 -21.10 2.66
N SER A 23 7.19 -19.90 2.13
CA SER A 23 7.01 -18.63 2.84
C SER A 23 6.32 -17.73 1.83
N ASN A 24 5.00 -17.80 1.77
CA ASN A 24 4.06 -16.96 2.51
C ASN A 24 3.60 -15.80 1.62
N ASP A 25 2.27 -15.64 1.62
CA ASP A 25 1.52 -14.47 1.20
C ASP A 25 1.25 -14.29 -0.30
N GLU A 26 0.19 -14.95 -0.76
CA GLU A 26 -0.65 -14.52 -1.90
C GLU A 26 -1.41 -13.19 -1.61
N ASN A 27 -0.89 -12.34 -0.72
CA ASN A 27 -1.52 -11.08 -0.34
C ASN A 27 -0.51 -9.93 -0.38
N GLY A 28 -0.54 -9.16 -1.48
CA GLY A 28 0.08 -7.82 -1.53
C GLY A 28 1.60 -7.79 -1.72
N ASN A 29 2.15 -8.65 -2.57
CA ASN A 29 3.58 -8.67 -2.88
C ASN A 29 4.07 -7.30 -3.40
N CYS A 30 4.75 -6.53 -2.56
CA CYS A 30 5.49 -5.30 -2.88
C CYS A 30 6.77 -5.60 -3.70
N SER A 31 6.72 -6.54 -4.65
CA SER A 31 7.87 -6.88 -5.49
C SER A 31 7.78 -6.19 -6.83
N GLY A 32 8.43 -5.03 -6.97
CA GLY A 32 8.82 -4.51 -8.28
C GLY A 32 8.80 -2.99 -8.46
N GLY A 33 8.14 -2.24 -7.57
CA GLY A 33 8.27 -0.78 -7.54
C GLY A 33 9.51 -0.38 -6.76
N SER A 34 10.26 0.63 -7.22
CA SER A 34 11.23 1.30 -6.37
C SER A 34 10.57 1.66 -5.04
N MET A 35 11.32 1.61 -3.94
CA MET A 35 10.89 2.05 -2.60
C MET A 35 10.75 3.58 -2.53
N GLU A 36 10.31 4.19 -3.63
CA GLU A 36 10.25 5.63 -3.85
C GLU A 36 8.79 6.05 -3.96
N PHE A 37 8.48 7.17 -3.32
CA PHE A 37 7.15 7.73 -3.39
C PHE A 37 6.85 8.29 -4.81
N PRO A 38 5.67 8.01 -5.41
CA PRO A 38 5.34 8.38 -6.78
C PRO A 38 5.02 9.88 -6.90
N THR A 39 6.05 10.71 -6.84
CA THR A 39 5.97 12.18 -6.75
C THR A 39 5.20 12.81 -7.91
N THR A 40 5.38 12.31 -9.15
CA THR A 40 4.61 12.79 -10.32
C THR A 40 3.11 12.57 -10.14
N ASN A 41 2.72 11.41 -9.60
CA ASN A 41 1.31 11.10 -9.35
C ASN A 41 0.74 11.97 -8.22
N LEU A 42 1.54 12.31 -7.21
CA LEU A 42 1.10 13.25 -6.17
C LEU A 42 0.77 14.62 -6.76
N TYR A 43 1.66 15.20 -7.57
CA TYR A 43 1.40 16.51 -8.16
C TYR A 43 0.19 16.49 -9.11
N GLU A 44 0.05 15.43 -9.90
CA GLU A 44 -1.13 15.22 -10.72
C GLU A 44 -2.41 15.17 -9.85
N LEU A 45 -2.41 14.38 -8.78
CA LEU A 45 -3.55 14.26 -7.87
C LEU A 45 -3.89 15.59 -7.21
N GLU A 46 -2.90 16.32 -6.69
CA GLU A 46 -3.10 17.63 -6.06
C GLU A 46 -3.74 18.63 -7.03
N SER A 47 -3.29 18.66 -8.29
CA SER A 47 -3.86 19.55 -9.31
C SER A 47 -5.35 19.28 -9.58
N ARG A 48 -5.80 18.04 -9.39
CA ARG A 48 -7.20 17.62 -9.58
C ARG A 48 -8.03 17.69 -8.30
N VAL A 49 -7.40 17.58 -7.13
CA VAL A 49 -8.06 17.67 -5.83
C VAL A 49 -8.30 19.13 -5.45
N PHE A 50 -7.31 20.01 -5.59
CA PHE A 50 -7.37 21.40 -5.09
C PHE A 50 -7.95 22.40 -6.08
N THR A 51 -8.92 21.96 -6.89
CA THR A 51 -9.71 22.81 -7.79
C THR A 51 -11.21 22.68 -7.49
N ASP A 52 -12.00 23.65 -7.95
CA ASP A 52 -13.46 23.67 -7.80
C ASP A 52 -14.10 22.53 -8.60
N HIS A 53 -13.65 22.35 -9.85
CA HIS A 53 -14.07 21.28 -10.74
C HIS A 53 -13.15 20.06 -10.61
N TRP A 54 -13.15 19.46 -9.43
CA TRP A 54 -12.27 18.34 -9.13
C TRP A 54 -12.63 17.08 -9.91
N SER A 55 -11.62 16.25 -10.16
CA SER A 55 -11.77 14.95 -10.82
C SER A 55 -10.74 13.98 -10.24
N ILE A 56 -11.08 13.35 -9.13
CA ILE A 56 -10.17 12.47 -8.40
C ILE A 56 -10.12 11.10 -9.09
N PRO A 57 -8.96 10.67 -9.61
CA PRO A 57 -8.84 9.34 -10.16
C PRO A 57 -8.88 8.30 -9.03
N TYR A 58 -9.60 7.21 -9.26
CA TYR A 58 -10.00 6.27 -8.21
C TYR A 58 -9.69 4.81 -8.55
N LYS A 59 -8.98 4.54 -9.65
CA LYS A 59 -8.47 3.20 -9.94
C LYS A 59 -7.11 2.98 -9.28
N ARG A 60 -6.80 1.72 -9.04
CA ARG A 60 -5.57 1.28 -8.34
C ARG A 60 -4.29 1.70 -9.06
N GLU A 61 -4.33 1.67 -10.38
CA GLU A 61 -3.24 2.03 -11.28
C GLU A 61 -3.11 3.55 -11.54
N GLU A 62 -4.06 4.34 -11.04
CA GLU A 62 -4.06 5.80 -11.16
C GLU A 62 -3.45 6.48 -9.92
N SER A 63 -3.42 7.81 -9.92
CA SER A 63 -2.59 8.57 -8.97
C SER A 63 -2.97 8.37 -7.51
N LEU A 64 -4.27 8.33 -7.16
CA LEU A 64 -4.69 8.06 -5.78
C LEU A 64 -4.27 6.65 -5.32
N GLY A 65 -4.56 5.63 -6.13
CA GLY A 65 -4.21 4.25 -5.83
C GLY A 65 -2.70 4.04 -5.68
N LYS A 66 -1.90 4.61 -6.60
CA LYS A 66 -0.43 4.56 -6.54
C LYS A 66 0.12 5.25 -5.29
N CYS A 67 -0.39 6.42 -4.93
CA CYS A 67 0.06 7.14 -3.73
C CYS A 67 -0.29 6.36 -2.46
N LEU A 68 -1.48 5.77 -2.38
CA LEU A 68 -1.88 4.92 -1.24
C LEU A 68 -0.96 3.70 -1.10
N ILE A 69 -0.75 2.94 -2.18
CA ILE A 69 0.10 1.74 -2.17
C ILE A 69 1.53 2.08 -1.75
N ALA A 70 2.11 3.13 -2.34
CA ALA A 70 3.47 3.55 -1.99
C ALA A 70 3.58 4.03 -0.54
N SER A 71 2.60 4.81 -0.06
CA SER A 71 2.54 5.24 1.34
C SER A 71 2.48 4.04 2.29
N THR A 72 1.68 3.03 1.97
CA THR A 72 1.57 1.80 2.78
C THR A 72 2.89 1.05 2.81
N CYS A 73 3.58 0.95 1.67
CA CYS A 73 4.89 0.32 1.59
C CYS A 73 5.92 1.06 2.45
N LEU A 74 6.00 2.40 2.32
CA LEU A 74 6.89 3.23 3.15
C LEU A 74 6.53 3.14 4.64
N ALA A 75 5.24 3.11 4.98
CA ALA A 75 4.78 2.94 6.34
C ALA A 75 5.27 1.61 6.93
N ARG A 76 5.15 0.49 6.21
CA ARG A 76 5.65 -0.83 6.66
C ARG A 76 7.12 -0.83 7.05
N HIS A 77 7.92 0.04 6.44
CA HIS A 77 9.37 0.14 6.67
C HIS A 77 9.74 1.29 7.62
N GLY A 78 8.76 2.00 8.19
CA GLY A 78 9.01 3.15 9.06
C GLY A 78 9.59 4.38 8.33
N LEU A 79 9.40 4.46 7.01
CA LEU A 79 9.96 5.51 6.15
C LEU A 79 8.93 6.56 5.72
N ALA A 80 7.64 6.38 6.05
CA ALA A 80 6.56 7.27 5.61
C ALA A 80 6.75 8.72 6.06
N ASP A 81 7.29 8.94 7.26
CA ASP A 81 7.55 10.30 7.80
C ASP A 81 8.90 10.87 7.37
N ALA A 82 9.80 10.03 6.82
CA ALA A 82 11.10 10.45 6.29
C ALA A 82 11.02 10.93 4.83
N ASP A 83 10.00 10.50 4.08
CA ASP A 83 9.72 10.99 2.73
C ASP A 83 8.74 12.18 2.78
N GLU A 84 9.24 13.37 2.44
CA GLU A 84 8.45 14.61 2.48
C GLU A 84 7.21 14.58 1.57
N ASN A 85 7.26 13.87 0.44
CA ASN A 85 6.13 13.77 -0.47
C ASN A 85 5.07 12.80 0.07
N CYS A 86 5.50 11.68 0.65
CA CYS A 86 4.62 10.75 1.36
C CYS A 86 3.91 11.44 2.51
N LYS A 87 4.64 12.16 3.36
CA LYS A 87 4.08 12.95 4.46
C LYS A 87 3.08 13.98 3.96
N ARG A 88 3.43 14.76 2.92
CA ARG A 88 2.51 15.73 2.30
C ARG A 88 1.24 15.08 1.75
N PHE A 89 1.34 13.90 1.16
CA PHE A 89 0.18 13.16 0.71
C PHE A 89 -0.73 12.78 1.89
N VAL A 90 -0.17 12.13 2.92
CA VAL A 90 -0.90 11.64 4.10
C VAL A 90 -1.55 12.78 4.90
N ASP A 91 -0.83 13.88 5.09
CA ASP A 91 -1.28 14.99 5.95
C ASP A 91 -2.23 15.96 5.25
N ARG A 92 -2.24 16.01 3.91
CA ARG A 92 -2.95 17.07 3.16
C ARG A 92 -3.75 16.56 1.96
N CYS A 93 -3.09 15.94 0.99
CA CYS A 93 -3.75 15.62 -0.28
C CYS A 93 -4.81 14.52 -0.12
N MET A 94 -4.48 13.45 0.60
CA MET A 94 -5.35 12.30 0.82
C MET A 94 -6.60 12.64 1.65
N PRO A 95 -6.51 13.34 2.80
CA PRO A 95 -7.70 13.74 3.55
C PRO A 95 -8.70 14.56 2.72
N GLU A 96 -8.21 15.52 1.93
CA GLU A 96 -9.07 16.34 1.07
C GLU A 96 -9.69 15.50 -0.07
N ALA A 97 -8.93 14.56 -0.65
CA ALA A 97 -9.44 13.66 -1.67
C ALA A 97 -10.59 12.80 -1.13
N PHE A 98 -10.41 12.13 0.02
CA PHE A 98 -11.47 11.30 0.61
C PHE A 98 -12.65 12.11 1.11
N LYS A 99 -12.43 13.31 1.66
CA LYS A 99 -13.52 14.23 1.99
C LYS A 99 -14.39 14.50 0.76
N LYS A 100 -13.80 14.84 -0.39
CA LYS A 100 -14.57 15.08 -1.63
C LYS A 100 -15.27 13.83 -2.15
N LEU A 101 -14.58 12.68 -2.13
CA LEU A 101 -15.12 11.38 -2.59
C LEU A 101 -16.27 10.86 -1.74
N LEU A 102 -16.34 11.21 -0.45
CA LEU A 102 -17.32 10.65 0.48
C LEU A 102 -18.43 11.63 0.88
N THR A 103 -18.16 12.94 0.87
CA THR A 103 -19.08 13.93 1.44
C THR A 103 -19.68 14.90 0.42
N SER A 104 -19.13 14.97 -0.80
CA SER A 104 -19.66 15.88 -1.81
C SER A 104 -21.05 15.46 -2.27
N SER A 105 -21.91 16.43 -2.57
CA SER A 105 -23.24 16.15 -3.12
C SER A 105 -23.18 15.43 -4.48
N ALA A 106 -22.06 15.55 -5.21
CA ALA A 106 -21.82 14.83 -6.46
C ALA A 106 -21.87 13.30 -6.29
N VAL A 107 -21.49 12.79 -5.12
CA VAL A 107 -21.37 11.36 -4.83
C VAL A 107 -22.68 10.61 -5.04
N HIS A 108 -23.81 11.26 -4.71
CA HIS A 108 -25.16 10.69 -4.85
C HIS A 108 -25.61 10.52 -6.31
N LYS A 109 -24.90 11.13 -7.26
CA LYS A 109 -25.23 11.10 -8.69
C LYS A 109 -24.35 10.14 -9.49
N TRP A 110 -23.35 9.54 -8.85
CA TRP A 110 -22.43 8.62 -9.50
C TRP A 110 -23.03 7.24 -9.69
N GLY A 111 -22.61 6.57 -10.76
CA GLY A 111 -22.97 5.18 -11.02
C GLY A 111 -22.28 4.22 -10.05
N THR A 112 -22.84 3.02 -9.91
CA THR A 112 -22.34 1.96 -9.02
C THR A 112 -20.87 1.63 -9.30
N GLU A 113 -20.44 1.67 -10.56
CA GLU A 113 -19.06 1.42 -10.98
C GLU A 113 -18.06 2.40 -10.37
N ILE A 114 -18.48 3.65 -10.14
CA ILE A 114 -17.65 4.66 -9.49
C ILE A 114 -17.59 4.37 -7.98
N HIS A 115 -18.72 4.01 -7.37
CA HIS A 115 -18.76 3.64 -5.95
C HIS A 115 -17.90 2.41 -5.65
N GLU A 116 -17.91 1.39 -6.50
CA GLU A 116 -17.03 0.23 -6.40
C GLU A 116 -15.54 0.62 -6.50
N GLY A 117 -15.21 1.55 -7.39
CA GLY A 117 -13.87 2.12 -7.49
C GLY A 117 -13.42 2.81 -6.20
N ILE A 118 -14.29 3.66 -5.64
CA ILE A 118 -14.03 4.37 -4.37
C ILE A 118 -13.90 3.38 -3.21
N TYR A 119 -14.74 2.35 -3.16
CA TYR A 119 -14.63 1.28 -2.16
C TYR A 119 -13.24 0.61 -2.21
N ASN A 120 -12.70 0.33 -3.39
CA ASN A 120 -11.34 -0.18 -3.52
C ASN A 120 -10.28 0.79 -2.97
N MET A 121 -10.45 2.11 -3.15
CA MET A 121 -9.55 3.11 -2.57
C MET A 121 -9.66 3.19 -1.05
N LEU A 122 -10.87 3.03 -0.50
CA LEU A 122 -11.10 2.94 0.94
C LEU A 122 -10.39 1.73 1.56
N MET A 123 -10.41 0.58 0.89
CA MET A 123 -9.68 -0.60 1.35
C MET A 123 -8.16 -0.33 1.44
N LEU A 124 -7.59 0.37 0.46
CA LEU A 124 -6.17 0.78 0.49
C LEU A 124 -5.89 1.82 1.60
N LEU A 125 -6.82 2.76 1.84
CA LEU A 125 -6.72 3.70 2.95
C LEU A 125 -6.70 2.97 4.30
N VAL A 126 -7.62 2.03 4.51
CA VAL A 126 -7.67 1.23 5.74
C VAL A 126 -6.37 0.45 5.95
N GLU A 127 -5.79 -0.11 4.87
CA GLU A 127 -4.50 -0.79 4.94
C GLU A 127 -3.36 0.16 5.35
N LEU A 128 -3.28 1.36 4.76
CA LEU A 128 -2.30 2.38 5.14
C LEU A 128 -2.44 2.76 6.62
N VAL A 129 -3.68 3.01 7.07
CA VAL A 129 -3.97 3.36 8.46
C VAL A 129 -3.52 2.23 9.39
N ALA A 130 -3.84 0.98 9.05
CA ALA A 130 -3.45 -0.19 9.84
C ALA A 130 -1.93 -0.33 9.98
N GLU A 131 -1.14 0.09 8.99
CA GLU A 131 0.32 0.11 9.10
C GLU A 131 0.84 1.29 9.92
N ARG A 132 0.22 2.47 9.79
CA ARG A 132 0.65 3.68 10.52
C ARG A 132 0.30 3.64 12.01
N VAL A 133 -0.79 3.00 12.42
CA VAL A 133 -1.17 2.88 13.86
C VAL A 133 -0.18 2.04 14.68
N LYS A 134 0.66 1.23 14.04
CA LYS A 134 1.72 0.45 14.70
C LYS A 134 2.94 1.28 15.07
N GLN A 135 3.02 2.53 14.60
CA GLN A 135 4.19 3.39 14.70
C GLN A 135 3.96 4.51 15.73
N ASP A 136 5.04 4.91 16.39
CA ASP A 136 5.05 6.07 17.28
C ASP A 136 5.56 7.32 16.55
N PRO A 137 4.87 8.48 16.67
CA PRO A 137 3.60 8.66 17.38
C PRO A 137 2.41 8.11 16.60
N VAL A 138 1.39 7.65 17.34
CA VAL A 138 0.12 7.17 16.74
C VAL A 138 -0.52 8.29 15.90
N PRO A 139 -0.91 8.02 14.64
CA PRO A 139 -1.34 9.04 13.69
C PRO A 139 -2.81 9.46 13.90
N VAL A 140 -3.10 10.19 14.98
CA VAL A 140 -4.48 10.58 15.36
C VAL A 140 -5.22 11.36 14.27
N ASN A 141 -4.53 12.22 13.51
CA ASN A 141 -5.13 13.00 12.43
C ASN A 141 -5.55 12.11 11.26
N LEU A 142 -4.77 11.07 10.97
CA LEU A 142 -5.06 10.11 9.92
C LEU A 142 -6.32 9.29 10.25
N MET A 143 -6.47 8.88 11.52
CA MET A 143 -7.67 8.19 12.01
C MET A 143 -8.94 9.03 11.84
N GLY A 144 -8.84 10.36 11.99
CA GLY A 144 -9.96 11.28 11.79
C GLY A 144 -10.52 11.30 10.37
N VAL A 145 -9.79 10.77 9.37
CA VAL A 145 -10.31 10.64 8.00
C VAL A 145 -11.38 9.53 7.90
N LEU A 146 -11.39 8.58 8.84
CA LEU A 146 -12.31 7.44 8.86
C LEU A 146 -13.61 7.70 9.65
N THR A 147 -13.77 8.86 10.29
CA THR A 147 -14.88 9.20 11.20
C THR A 147 -15.63 10.43 10.73
#